data_AF-A0A0D7CN43-F1
#
_entry.id   AF-A0A0D7CN43-F1
#
_cell.length_a   1.000
_cell.length_b   1.000
_cell.length_c   1.000
_cell.angle_alpha   90.00
_cell.angle_beta   90.00
_cell.angle_gamma   90.00
#
_symmetry.space_group_name_H-M   'P 1'
#
loop_
_entity.id
_entity.type
_entity.pdbx_description
1 polymer ?
#
loop_
_entity_poly.entity_id
_entity_poly.type
_entity_poly.pdbx_seq_one_letter_code
_entity_poly.pdbx_strand_id
1 'polypeptide(L)'
;MRVRVVKPFEAYWNYAVTTFNVDAELEGEMARHFADNAPVGCIEVLERDPEPKPEPAPAKAADPVQSEGDGPPVDGTIDTLMTWVDGDPGRAAQALEAEQAKDKPRSTVVKRLAGLADGEE
;
A
#
# COMPACT_ATOMS: atom_id res chain seq x y z
N MET A 1 22.34 3.08 9.30
CA MET A 1 21.69 2.79 10.60
C MET A 1 22.40 1.67 11.35
N ARG A 2 22.61 1.82 12.66
CA ARG A 2 23.17 0.81 13.57
C ARG A 2 22.36 0.74 14.87
N VAL A 3 22.10 -0.48 15.36
CA VAL A 3 21.40 -0.75 16.63
C VAL A 3 22.19 -1.76 17.45
N ARG A 4 22.09 -1.69 18.77
CA ARG A 4 22.65 -2.65 19.72
C ARG A 4 21.53 -3.40 20.41
N VAL A 5 21.72 -4.69 20.58
CA VAL A 5 20.78 -5.54 21.30
C VAL A 5 21.01 -5.39 22.80
N VAL A 6 20.01 -4.89 23.52
CA VAL A 6 20.08 -4.69 24.99
C VAL A 6 19.47 -5.85 25.77
N LYS A 7 18.62 -6.66 25.13
CA LYS A 7 18.07 -7.89 25.70
C LYS A 7 18.04 -8.97 24.64
N PRO A 8 18.35 -10.23 24.99
CA PRO A 8 18.31 -11.30 24.01
C PRO A 8 16.91 -11.49 23.47
N PHE A 9 16.80 -11.67 22.15
CA PHE A 9 15.53 -11.99 21.49
C PHE A 9 15.77 -12.89 20.29
N GLU A 10 14.74 -13.64 19.92
CA GLU A 10 14.74 -14.45 18.71
C GLU A 10 13.92 -13.71 17.65
N ALA A 11 14.46 -13.63 16.44
CA ALA A 11 13.73 -13.08 15.31
C ALA A 11 14.00 -13.85 14.04
N TYR A 12 13.00 -13.83 13.16
CA TYR A 12 13.09 -14.41 11.84
C TYR A 12 13.71 -13.41 10.86
N TRP A 13 14.82 -13.80 10.25
CA TRP A 13 15.59 -12.98 9.32
C TRP A 13 16.24 -13.87 8.26
N ASN A 14 16.19 -13.47 6.98
CA ASN A 14 16.80 -14.23 5.87
C ASN A 14 16.44 -15.73 5.84
N TYR A 15 15.15 -16.04 6.01
CA TYR A 15 14.63 -17.42 6.02
C TYR A 15 15.13 -18.31 7.17
N ALA A 16 15.72 -17.72 8.21
CA ALA A 16 16.18 -18.42 9.40
C ALA A 16 15.72 -17.71 10.68
N VAL A 17 15.41 -18.48 11.71
CA VAL A 17 15.24 -17.94 13.07
C VAL A 17 16.62 -17.78 13.68
N THR A 18 16.99 -16.56 14.03
CA THR A 18 18.29 -16.24 14.62
C THR A 18 18.08 -15.69 16.02
N THR A 19 18.84 -16.21 16.98
CA THR A 19 18.90 -15.67 18.34
C THR A 19 19.93 -14.55 18.41
N PHE A 20 19.48 -13.35 18.74
CA PHE A 20 20.34 -12.20 18.95
C PHE A 20 20.63 -12.06 20.44
N ASN A 21 21.90 -12.11 20.81
CA ASN A 21 22.32 -11.96 22.20
C ASN A 21 22.47 -10.50 22.59
N VAL A 22 22.43 -10.22 23.90
CA VAL A 22 22.81 -8.92 24.44
C VAL A 22 24.20 -8.53 23.91
N ASP A 23 24.38 -7.25 23.66
CA ASP A 23 25.58 -6.65 23.06
C ASP A 23 25.78 -6.84 21.57
N ALA A 24 24.95 -7.65 20.90
CA ALA A 24 25.06 -7.79 19.45
C ALA A 24 24.79 -6.45 18.75
N GLU A 25 25.75 -6.00 17.94
CA GLU A 25 25.58 -4.83 17.08
C GLU A 25 25.06 -5.28 15.72
N LEU A 26 23.95 -4.67 15.29
CA LEU A 26 23.32 -4.92 14.02
C LEU A 26 23.44 -3.65 13.18
N GLU A 27 23.77 -3.81 11.90
CA GLU A 27 23.96 -2.71 10.96
C GLU A 27 23.09 -2.87 9.71
N GLY A 28 22.91 -1.75 8.99
CA GLY A 28 22.26 -1.74 7.69
C GLY A 28 20.75 -2.03 7.75
N GLU A 29 20.28 -2.88 6.83
CA GLU A 29 18.86 -3.22 6.68
C GLU A 29 18.31 -3.99 7.88
N MET A 30 19.13 -4.87 8.46
CA MET A 30 18.78 -5.62 9.67
C MET A 30 18.56 -4.67 10.87
N ALA A 31 19.42 -3.67 11.00
CA ALA A 31 19.28 -2.62 12.02
C ALA A 31 18.01 -1.80 11.85
N ARG A 32 17.66 -1.43 10.61
CA ARG A 32 16.41 -0.72 10.26
C ARG A 32 15.19 -1.56 10.58
N HIS A 33 15.19 -2.83 10.15
CA HIS A 33 14.08 -3.73 10.37
C HIS A 33 13.80 -3.92 11.86
N PHE A 34 14.84 -4.17 12.66
CA PHE A 34 14.69 -4.34 14.10
C PHE A 34 14.37 -3.04 14.83
N ALA A 35 14.89 -1.89 14.39
CA ALA A 35 14.49 -0.59 14.95
C ALA A 35 12.97 -0.37 14.99
N ASP A 36 12.25 -0.94 14.02
CA ASP A 36 10.80 -0.81 13.88
C ASP A 36 10.02 -2.01 14.45
N ASN A 37 10.58 -3.24 14.34
CA ASN A 37 9.83 -4.48 14.61
C ASN A 37 10.33 -5.27 15.82
N ALA A 38 11.46 -4.88 16.44
CA ALA A 38 11.97 -5.60 17.60
C ALA A 38 11.04 -5.42 18.81
N PRO A 39 10.97 -6.43 19.70
CA PRO A 39 10.25 -6.30 20.95
C PRO A 39 10.71 -5.08 21.75
N VAL A 40 9.74 -4.40 22.39
CA VAL A 40 9.97 -3.12 23.07
C VAL A 40 11.09 -3.25 24.10
N GLY A 41 12.12 -2.41 23.93
CA GLY A 41 13.27 -2.37 24.84
C GLY A 41 14.24 -3.54 24.71
N CYS A 42 14.23 -4.27 23.58
CA CYS A 42 15.26 -5.25 23.24
C CYS A 42 16.41 -4.68 22.40
N ILE A 43 16.24 -3.49 21.83
CA ILE A 43 17.26 -2.81 21.02
C ILE A 43 17.44 -1.34 21.43
N GLU A 44 18.64 -0.83 21.21
CA GLU A 44 19.04 0.56 21.38
C GLU A 44 19.64 1.07 20.06
N VAL A 45 19.15 2.20 19.56
CA VAL A 45 19.65 2.76 18.30
C VAL A 45 20.93 3.55 18.56
N LEU A 46 22.08 3.00 18.17
CA LEU A 46 23.40 3.62 18.34
C LEU A 46 23.66 4.71 17.28
N GLU A 47 23.30 4.43 16.03
CA GLU A 47 23.45 5.36 14.92
C GLU A 47 22.14 5.38 14.12
N ARG A 48 21.39 6.47 14.24
CA ARG A 48 20.25 6.72 13.35
C ARG A 48 20.77 6.94 11.95
N ASP A 49 20.01 6.44 10.97
CA ASP A 49 20.19 6.89 9.60
C ASP A 49 20.12 8.42 9.56
N PRO A 50 20.88 9.11 8.68
CA PRO A 50 20.58 10.50 8.41
C PRO A 50 19.08 10.57 8.10
N GLU A 51 18.35 11.44 8.82
CA GLU A 51 16.94 11.67 8.51
C GLU A 51 16.84 11.84 6.99
N PRO A 52 15.95 11.08 6.31
CA PRO A 52 15.77 11.27 4.90
C PRO A 52 15.49 12.77 4.75
N LYS A 53 16.42 13.47 4.07
CA LYS A 53 16.22 14.85 3.66
C LYS A 53 14.81 14.85 3.10
N PRO A 54 13.88 15.66 3.63
CA PRO A 54 12.47 15.53 3.28
C PRO A 54 12.43 15.47 1.76
N GLU A 55 12.11 14.28 1.24
CA GLU A 55 11.76 14.17 -0.16
C GLU A 55 10.70 15.24 -0.34
N PRO A 56 10.78 16.08 -1.39
CA PRO A 56 9.69 16.96 -1.70
C PRO A 56 8.46 16.07 -1.64
N ALA A 57 7.55 16.37 -0.70
CA ALA A 57 6.35 15.58 -0.44
C ALA A 57 5.85 15.11 -1.80
N PRO A 58 5.65 13.79 -2.03
CA PRO A 58 5.35 13.27 -3.36
C PRO A 58 4.33 14.22 -3.93
N ALA A 59 4.74 15.02 -4.93
CA ALA A 59 3.97 16.16 -5.38
C ALA A 59 2.60 15.59 -5.60
N LYS A 60 1.66 15.91 -4.69
CA LYS A 60 0.40 15.17 -4.49
C LYS A 60 -0.08 14.97 -5.90
N ALA A 61 0.09 13.74 -6.42
CA ALA A 61 0.15 13.54 -7.87
C ALA A 61 -1.10 14.22 -8.34
N ALA A 62 -0.93 15.37 -9.01
CA ALA A 62 -2.06 16.21 -9.35
C ALA A 62 -2.96 15.23 -10.04
N ASP A 63 -4.12 14.96 -9.43
CA ASP A 63 -5.03 13.90 -9.82
C ASP A 63 -4.97 13.87 -11.33
N PRO A 64 -4.50 12.77 -11.97
CA PRO A 64 -4.28 12.78 -13.40
C PRO A 64 -5.57 13.32 -13.97
N VAL A 65 -5.47 14.54 -14.54
CA VAL A 65 -6.62 15.34 -14.95
C VAL A 65 -7.55 14.33 -15.58
N GLN A 66 -8.64 14.02 -14.87
CA GLN A 66 -9.71 13.23 -15.46
C GLN A 66 -9.96 14.01 -16.73
N SER A 67 -9.57 13.43 -17.86
CA SER A 67 -9.95 13.97 -19.15
C SER A 67 -11.41 14.32 -18.97
N GLU A 68 -11.77 15.58 -19.20
CA GLU A 68 -13.14 16.09 -19.25
C GLU A 68 -13.88 15.43 -20.43
N GLY A 69 -13.85 14.10 -20.49
CA GLY A 69 -14.79 13.27 -21.19
C GLY A 69 -15.78 12.81 -20.14
N ASP A 70 -17.05 13.02 -20.45
CA ASP A 70 -18.23 12.57 -19.73
C ASP A 70 -18.27 11.02 -19.64
N GLY A 71 -17.29 10.41 -18.99
CA GLY A 71 -17.03 8.97 -19.04
C GLY A 71 -16.50 8.42 -17.72
N PRO A 72 -16.69 7.12 -17.47
CA PRO A 72 -16.36 6.48 -16.20
C PRO A 72 -14.83 6.43 -15.96
N PRO A 73 -14.35 6.71 -14.73
CA PRO A 73 -12.92 6.70 -14.42
C PRO A 73 -12.36 5.28 -14.21
N VAL A 74 -12.46 4.44 -15.25
CA VAL A 74 -12.05 3.01 -15.23
C VAL A 74 -10.54 2.80 -15.09
N ASP A 75 -9.73 3.82 -15.38
CA ASP A 75 -8.27 3.80 -15.14
C ASP A 75 -7.89 4.17 -13.70
N GLY A 76 -8.81 4.77 -12.95
CA GLY A 76 -8.63 5.11 -11.54
C GLY A 76 -8.65 3.91 -10.60
N THR A 77 -8.68 4.20 -9.31
CA THR A 77 -8.88 3.16 -8.29
C THR A 77 -10.33 2.66 -8.30
N ILE A 78 -10.55 1.47 -7.76
CA ILE A 78 -11.90 0.91 -7.61
C ILE A 78 -12.79 1.87 -6.80
N ASP A 79 -12.23 2.52 -5.78
CA ASP A 79 -12.92 3.48 -4.93
C ASP A 79 -13.36 4.73 -5.71
N THR A 80 -12.48 5.27 -6.55
CA THR A 80 -12.79 6.39 -7.47
C THR A 80 -13.93 6.03 -8.42
N LEU A 81 -13.92 4.82 -8.97
CA LEU A 81 -14.96 4.35 -9.88
C LEU A 81 -16.29 4.13 -9.17
N MET A 82 -16.28 3.52 -7.99
CA MET A 82 -17.50 3.30 -7.19
C MET A 82 -18.10 4.61 -6.70
N THR A 83 -17.26 5.59 -6.33
CA THR A 83 -17.69 6.95 -5.96
C THR A 83 -18.29 7.70 -7.15
N TRP A 84 -17.79 7.48 -8.37
CA TRP A 84 -18.36 8.08 -9.58
C TRP A 84 -19.72 7.47 -9.94
N VAL A 85 -19.85 6.14 -9.78
CA VAL A 85 -21.11 5.42 -9.98
C VAL A 85 -22.15 5.86 -8.93
N ASP A 86 -21.74 6.01 -7.67
CA ASP A 86 -22.59 6.48 -6.56
C ASP A 86 -23.92 5.70 -6.43
N GLY A 87 -23.91 4.42 -6.80
CA GLY A 87 -25.11 3.57 -6.81
C GLY A 87 -26.08 3.83 -7.96
N ASP A 88 -25.74 4.67 -8.94
CA ASP A 88 -26.58 4.89 -10.13
C ASP A 88 -26.42 3.73 -11.13
N PRO A 89 -27.51 2.99 -11.45
CA PRO A 89 -27.45 1.82 -12.33
C PRO A 89 -27.05 2.19 -13.77
N GLY A 90 -27.41 3.40 -14.23
CA GLY A 90 -27.03 3.89 -15.56
C GLY A 90 -25.53 4.18 -15.67
N ARG A 91 -24.93 4.73 -14.62
CA ARG A 91 -23.47 4.90 -14.50
C ARG A 91 -22.76 3.57 -14.30
N ALA A 92 -23.35 2.64 -13.54
CA ALA A 92 -22.79 1.30 -13.34
C ALA A 92 -22.66 0.54 -14.67
N ALA A 93 -23.68 0.58 -15.52
CA ALA A 93 -23.65 -0.01 -16.86
C ALA A 93 -22.55 0.60 -17.75
N GLN A 94 -22.41 1.93 -17.74
CA GLN A 94 -21.37 2.63 -18.50
C GLN A 94 -19.95 2.28 -18.01
N ALA A 95 -19.75 2.26 -16.70
CA ALA A 95 -18.49 1.85 -16.10
C ALA A 95 -18.16 0.38 -16.41
N LEU A 96 -19.18 -0.49 -16.44
CA LEU A 96 -19.02 -1.90 -16.74
C LEU A 96 -18.60 -2.13 -18.18
N GLU A 97 -19.24 -1.45 -19.14
CA GLU A 97 -18.86 -1.51 -20.55
C GLU A 97 -17.43 -1.01 -20.76
N ALA A 98 -17.07 0.13 -20.16
CA ALA A 98 -15.74 0.70 -20.24
C ALA A 98 -14.65 -0.19 -19.58
N GLU A 99 -14.95 -0.85 -18.45
CA GLU A 99 -14.01 -1.77 -17.80
C GLU A 99 -13.84 -3.07 -18.60
N GLN A 100 -14.92 -3.58 -19.21
CA GLN A 100 -14.85 -4.78 -20.06
C GLN A 100 -14.13 -4.53 -21.39
N ALA A 101 -14.13 -3.30 -21.89
CA ALA A 101 -13.40 -2.92 -23.09
C ALA A 101 -11.86 -2.88 -22.88
N LYS A 102 -11.37 -3.00 -21.64
CA LYS A 102 -9.94 -3.02 -21.32
C LYS A 102 -9.32 -4.37 -21.69
N ASP A 103 -8.03 -4.36 -22.02
CA ASP A 103 -7.22 -5.57 -22.26
C ASP A 103 -7.18 -6.50 -21.03
N LYS A 104 -7.20 -5.90 -19.83
CA LYS A 104 -7.17 -6.61 -18.54
C LYS A 104 -8.29 -6.09 -17.63
N PRO A 105 -9.54 -6.55 -17.84
CA PRO A 105 -10.65 -6.15 -17.01
C PRO A 105 -10.44 -6.67 -15.59
N ARG A 106 -10.61 -5.79 -14.61
CA ARG A 106 -10.49 -6.17 -13.20
C ARG A 106 -11.76 -6.93 -12.81
N SER A 107 -11.68 -8.25 -12.69
CA SER A 107 -12.85 -9.10 -12.38
C SER A 107 -13.62 -8.66 -11.13
N THR A 108 -12.93 -8.13 -10.11
CA THR A 108 -13.55 -7.57 -8.90
C THR A 108 -14.40 -6.34 -9.19
N VAL A 109 -13.95 -5.47 -10.11
CA VAL A 109 -14.68 -4.25 -10.53
C VAL A 109 -15.90 -4.64 -11.36
N VAL A 110 -15.72 -5.51 -12.35
CA VAL A 110 -16.81 -6.02 -13.19
C VAL A 110 -17.90 -6.64 -12.33
N LYS A 111 -17.54 -7.45 -11.32
CA LYS A 111 -18.51 -8.09 -10.41
C LYS A 111 -19.30 -7.08 -9.57
N ARG A 112 -18.65 -6.01 -9.09
CA ARG A 112 -19.32 -4.95 -8.31
C ARG A 112 -20.23 -4.10 -9.19
N LEU A 113 -19.77 -3.71 -10.37
CA LEU A 113 -20.58 -2.93 -11.31
C LEU A 113 -21.76 -3.71 -11.85
N ALA A 114 -21.60 -5.01 -12.10
CA ALA A 114 -22.70 -5.88 -12.52
C ALA A 114 -23.81 -5.93 -11.47
N GLY A 115 -23.46 -6.06 -10.17
CA GLY A 115 -24.46 -6.04 -9.09
C GLY A 115 -25.20 -4.70 -8.97
N LEU A 116 -24.50 -3.58 -9.20
CA LEU A 116 -25.10 -2.24 -9.18
C LEU A 116 -25.98 -1.96 -10.41
N ALA A 117 -25.63 -2.52 -11.57
CA ALA A 117 -26.38 -2.34 -12.81
C ALA A 117 -27.63 -3.24 -12.89
N ASP A 118 -27.60 -4.43 -12.29
CA ASP A 118 -28.74 -5.37 -12.26
C ASP A 118 -29.81 -4.96 -11.23
N GLY A 119 -29.46 -4.11 -10.26
CA GLY A 119 -30.40 -3.63 -9.26
C GLY A 119 -30.84 -4.71 -8.27
N GLU A 120 -29.98 -5.69 -7.96
CA GLU A 120 -30.22 -6.65 -6.88
C GLU A 120 -30.11 -5.93 -5.52
N GLU A 121 -31.25 -5.40 -5.05
CA GLU A 121 -31.60 -5.26 -3.63
C GLU A 121 -31.83 -6.62 -2.96
#